data_AF-A0A7J5DY60-F1
#
_entry.id   AF-A0A7J5DY60-F1
#
_cell.length_a   1.000
_cell.length_b   1.000
_cell.length_c   1.000
_cell.angle_alpha   90.00
_cell.angle_beta   90.00
_cell.angle_gamma   90.00
#
_symmetry.space_group_name_H-M   'P 1'
#
loop_
_entity.id
_entity.type
_entity.pdbx_description
1 polymer ?
#
loop_
_entity_poly.entity_id
_entity_poly.type
_entity_poly.pdbx_seq_one_letter_code
_entity_poly.pdbx_strand_id
1 'polypeptide(L)'
;MSLEGVEKALYDLNLSGRNRRAFGEEPETFVAGYVLSDPEKELLRTHDARALLGLGANPMLVWGFWMTCSSERTTESYLANVRAPRDAGATSDDESEVA
;
A
#
# COMPACT_ATOMS: atom_id res chain seq x y z
N MET A 1 -5.65 -13.95 -3.73
CA MET A 1 -4.75 -12.89 -3.23
C MET A 1 -4.80 -12.96 -1.72
N SER A 2 -3.65 -13.05 -1.02
CA SER A 2 -3.65 -13.33 0.42
C SER A 2 -3.28 -12.07 1.22
N LEU A 3 -4.27 -11.63 2.00
CA LEU A 3 -4.13 -10.63 3.06
C LEU A 3 -2.89 -10.90 3.94
N GLU A 4 -2.61 -12.18 4.17
CA GLU A 4 -1.47 -12.67 4.95
C GLU A 4 -0.11 -12.19 4.39
N GLY A 5 0.05 -12.13 3.06
CA GLY A 5 1.28 -11.65 2.42
C GLY A 5 1.48 -10.15 2.67
N VAL A 6 0.40 -9.37 2.51
CA VAL A 6 0.40 -7.92 2.76
C VAL A 6 0.71 -7.64 4.23
N GLU A 7 0.02 -8.31 5.15
CA GLU A 7 0.23 -8.15 6.59
C GLU A 7 1.64 -8.56 7.01
N LYS A 8 2.20 -9.62 6.42
CA LYS A 8 3.59 -10.03 6.69
C LYS A 8 4.60 -8.97 6.26
N ALA A 9 4.42 -8.39 5.07
CA ALA A 9 5.28 -7.31 4.59
C ALA A 9 5.19 -6.07 5.49
N LEU A 10 3.96 -5.65 5.85
CA LEU A 10 3.76 -4.52 6.76
C LEU A 10 4.36 -4.78 8.15
N TYR A 11 4.21 -5.99 8.69
CA TYR A 11 4.79 -6.38 9.97
C TYR A 11 6.32 -6.26 9.97
N ASP A 12 6.96 -6.78 8.91
CA ASP A 12 8.41 -6.74 8.76
C ASP A 12 8.96 -5.31 8.63
N LEU A 13 8.24 -4.43 7.93
CA LEU A 13 8.59 -3.02 7.80
C LEU A 13 8.46 -2.28 9.14
N ASN A 14 7.46 -2.62 9.95
CA ASN A 14 7.26 -2.03 11.26
C ASN A 14 8.38 -2.41 12.25
N LEU A 15 8.84 -3.66 12.24
CA LEU A 15 9.77 -4.15 13.26
C LEU A 15 11.26 -4.05 12.90
N SER A 16 11.62 -3.90 11.62
CA SER A 16 13.02 -3.98 11.19
C SER A 16 13.47 -2.74 10.44
N GLY A 17 14.41 -2.00 11.02
CA GLY A 17 15.08 -0.89 10.34
C GLY A 17 15.85 -1.32 9.09
N ARG A 18 16.37 -2.55 9.06
CA ARG A 18 17.00 -3.14 7.88
C ARG A 18 16.00 -3.31 6.73
N ASN A 19 14.80 -3.80 7.04
CA ASN A 19 13.75 -3.99 6.03
C ASN A 19 13.26 -2.64 5.51
N ARG A 20 13.12 -1.63 6.37
CA ARG A 20 12.80 -0.26 5.94
C ARG A 20 13.85 0.32 5.00
N ARG A 21 15.14 0.12 5.32
CA ARG A 21 16.24 0.55 4.44
C ARG A 21 16.17 -0.17 3.09
N ALA A 22 16.03 -1.49 3.09
CA ALA A 22 15.92 -2.28 1.86
C ALA A 22 14.72 -1.83 1.00
N PHE A 23 13.57 -1.62 1.62
CA PHE A 23 12.36 -1.13 0.95
C PHE A 23 12.52 0.28 0.39
N GLY A 24 13.21 1.18 1.10
CA GLY A 24 13.48 2.54 0.61
C GLY A 24 14.50 2.61 -0.52
N GLU A 25 15.43 1.65 -0.61
CA GLU A 25 16.47 1.60 -1.64
C GLU A 25 15.98 0.86 -2.90
N GLU A 26 15.37 -0.30 -2.72
CA GLU A 26 14.89 -1.17 -3.80
C GLU A 26 13.50 -1.75 -3.46
N PRO A 27 12.44 -0.95 -3.55
CA PRO A 27 11.10 -1.37 -3.14
C PRO A 27 10.59 -2.57 -3.95
N GLU A 28 10.87 -2.62 -5.26
CA GLU A 28 10.48 -3.73 -6.14
C GLU A 28 11.12 -5.05 -5.71
N THR A 29 12.44 -5.03 -5.45
CA THR A 29 13.19 -6.18 -4.97
C THR A 29 12.68 -6.64 -3.61
N PHE A 30 12.36 -5.71 -2.71
CA PHE A 30 11.82 -6.02 -1.40
C PHE A 30 10.45 -6.72 -1.49
N VAL A 31 9.48 -6.14 -2.23
CA VAL A 31 8.13 -6.71 -2.30
C VAL A 31 8.07 -8.02 -3.08
N ALA A 32 9.03 -8.27 -3.98
CA ALA A 32 9.18 -9.56 -4.67
C ALA A 32 9.52 -10.73 -3.72
N GLY A 33 10.00 -10.46 -2.51
CA GLY A 33 10.23 -11.46 -1.47
C GLY A 33 8.95 -12.00 -0.81
N TYR A 34 7.79 -11.42 -1.12
CA TYR A 34 6.50 -11.78 -0.54
C TYR A 34 5.56 -12.38 -1.60
N VAL A 35 4.64 -13.24 -1.16
CA VAL A 35 3.58 -13.77 -2.03
C VAL A 35 2.49 -12.72 -2.19
N LEU A 36 2.67 -11.82 -3.15
CA LEU A 36 1.79 -10.69 -3.44
C LEU A 36 1.42 -10.67 -4.92
N SER A 37 0.19 -10.27 -5.22
CA SER A 37 -0.21 -9.85 -6.57
C SER A 37 0.39 -8.49 -6.93
N ASP A 38 0.43 -8.17 -8.22
CA ASP A 38 0.97 -6.89 -8.68
C ASP A 38 0.21 -5.68 -8.14
N PRO A 39 -1.14 -5.69 -8.03
CA PRO A 39 -1.86 -4.62 -7.34
C PRO A 39 -1.42 -4.45 -5.87
N GLU A 40 -1.27 -5.54 -5.11
CA GLU A 40 -0.83 -5.47 -3.70
C GLU A 40 0.58 -4.90 -3.56
N LYS A 41 1.49 -5.27 -4.48
CA LYS A 41 2.84 -4.68 -4.54
C LYS A 41 2.77 -3.18 -4.80
N GLU A 42 1.95 -2.74 -5.74
CA GLU A 42 1.75 -1.31 -6.04
C GLU A 42 1.30 -0.55 -4.80
N LEU A 43 0.32 -1.07 -4.03
CA LEU A 43 -0.17 -0.38 -2.83
C LEU A 43 0.92 -0.16 -1.78
N LEU A 44 1.82 -1.13 -1.60
CA LEU A 44 2.97 -0.96 -0.71
C LEU A 44 3.90 0.12 -1.26
N ARG A 45 4.25 0.08 -2.55
CA ARG A 45 5.17 1.03 -3.17
C ARG A 45 4.67 2.47 -3.17
N THR A 46 3.38 2.67 -3.42
CA THR A 46 2.73 3.99 -3.40
C THR A 46 2.32 4.44 -2.01
N HIS A 47 2.49 3.59 -1.00
CA HIS A 47 2.03 3.84 0.36
C HIS A 47 0.53 4.15 0.45
N ASP A 48 -0.30 3.53 -0.39
CA ASP A 48 -1.75 3.75 -0.41
C ASP A 48 -2.41 3.09 0.82
N ALA A 49 -2.34 3.79 1.95
CA ALA A 49 -2.89 3.34 3.21
C ALA A 49 -4.40 3.12 3.15
N ARG A 50 -5.12 3.94 2.38
CA ARG A 50 -6.57 3.78 2.19
C ARG A 50 -6.89 2.46 1.49
N ALA A 51 -6.21 2.15 0.40
CA ALA A 51 -6.42 0.90 -0.33
C ALA A 51 -5.99 -0.33 0.49
N LEU A 52 -4.89 -0.25 1.24
CA LEU A 52 -4.45 -1.31 2.14
C LEU A 52 -5.53 -1.63 3.20
N LEU A 53 -6.14 -0.61 3.80
CA LEU A 53 -7.28 -0.78 4.71
C LEU A 53 -8.50 -1.35 3.99
N GLY A 54 -8.75 -0.92 2.75
CA GLY A 54 -9.84 -1.44 1.92
C GLY A 54 -9.70 -2.92 1.58
N LEU A 55 -8.47 -3.44 1.53
CA LEU A 55 -8.19 -4.88 1.42
C LEU A 55 -8.41 -5.65 2.74
N GLY A 56 -8.64 -4.95 3.85
CA GLY A 56 -8.82 -5.54 5.17
C GLY A 56 -7.53 -5.71 5.97
N ALA A 57 -6.41 -5.07 5.57
CA ALA A 57 -5.16 -5.13 6.31
C ALA A 57 -5.32 -4.55 7.72
N ASN A 58 -4.63 -5.15 8.70
CA ASN A 58 -4.65 -4.67 10.07
C ASN A 58 -4.33 -3.16 10.17
N PRO A 59 -5.24 -2.33 10.69
CA PRO A 59 -5.05 -0.88 10.74
C PRO A 59 -3.81 -0.42 11.48
N MET A 60 -3.35 -1.16 12.50
CA MET A 60 -2.14 -0.82 13.24
C MET A 60 -0.88 -1.03 12.40
N LEU A 61 -0.86 -2.06 11.56
CA LEU A 61 0.27 -2.32 10.66
C LEU A 61 0.34 -1.26 9.56
N VAL A 62 -0.81 -0.88 9.00
CA VAL A 62 -0.90 0.17 7.98
C VAL A 62 -0.50 1.53 8.55
N TRP A 63 -0.98 1.89 9.75
CA TRP A 63 -0.59 3.12 10.42
C TRP A 63 0.92 3.16 10.71
N GLY A 64 1.48 2.08 11.28
CA GLY A 64 2.91 2.03 11.57
C GLY A 64 3.78 2.07 10.31
N PHE A 65 3.34 1.41 9.23
CA PHE A 65 3.98 1.48 7.92
C PHE A 65 4.02 2.93 7.40
N TRP A 66 2.89 3.64 7.47
CA TRP A 66 2.85 5.06 7.11
C TRP A 66 3.85 5.88 7.92
N MET A 67 3.85 5.73 9.24
CA MET A 67 4.71 6.50 10.15
C MET A 67 6.20 6.21 9.97
N THR A 68 6.57 5.11 9.31
CA THR A 68 7.96 4.69 9.18
C THR A 68 8.50 4.77 7.76
N CYS A 69 7.68 4.56 6.74
CA CYS A 69 8.10 4.45 5.35
C CYS A 69 7.62 5.60 4.45
N SER A 70 6.49 6.24 4.76
CA SER A 70 5.99 7.37 3.97
C SER A 70 6.97 8.55 3.98
N SER A 71 6.90 9.40 2.97
CA SER A 71 7.57 10.70 2.96
C SER A 71 6.96 11.66 4.00
N GLU A 72 5.64 11.55 4.22
CA GLU A 72 4.87 12.40 5.13
C GLU A 72 4.50 11.62 6.39
N ARG A 73 5.41 11.54 7.37
CA ARG A 73 5.28 10.67 8.54
C ARG A 73 4.55 11.33 9.71
N THR A 74 3.30 11.74 9.50
CA THR A 74 2.46 12.27 10.57
C THR A 74 1.10 11.57 10.63
N THR A 75 0.49 11.57 11.80
CA THR A 75 -0.89 11.08 11.95
C THR A 75 -1.87 11.91 11.14
N GLU A 76 -1.61 13.20 10.98
CA GLU A 76 -2.46 14.09 10.20
C GLU A 76 -2.45 13.73 8.71
N SER A 77 -1.26 13.54 8.11
CA SER A 77 -1.14 13.14 6.69
C SER A 77 -1.72 11.74 6.45
N TYR A 78 -1.53 10.82 7.40
CA TYR A 78 -2.16 9.50 7.37
C TYR A 78 -3.68 9.61 7.32
N LEU A 79 -4.27 10.38 8.24
CA LEU A 79 -5.72 10.55 8.29
C LEU A 79 -6.24 11.27 7.05
N ALA A 80 -5.49 12.23 6.49
CA ALA A 80 -5.83 12.87 5.24
C ALA A 80 -5.86 11.87 4.07
N ASN A 81 -4.83 11.04 3.92
CA ASN A 81 -4.77 9.99 2.90
C ASN A 81 -5.91 8.97 3.04
N VAL A 82 -6.12 8.46 4.26
CA VAL A 82 -7.17 7.47 4.53
C VAL A 82 -8.57 8.04 4.26
N ARG A 83 -8.80 9.34 4.50
CA ARG A 83 -10.10 9.99 4.32
C ARG A 83 -10.34 10.53 2.91
N ALA A 84 -9.28 10.72 2.11
CA ALA A 84 -9.37 11.28 0.76
C ALA A 84 -10.45 10.55 -0.07
N PRO A 85 -11.38 11.27 -0.74
CA PRO A 85 -12.32 10.64 -1.65
C PRO A 85 -11.57 9.80 -2.67
N ARG A 86 -12.08 8.61 -2.99
CA ARG A 86 -11.53 7.84 -4.10
C ARG A 86 -12.02 8.53 -5.36
N ASP A 87 -11.12 9.01 -6.21
CA ASP A 87 -11.51 9.46 -7.55
C ASP A 87 -12.22 8.29 -8.23
N ALA A 88 -13.52 8.46 -8.45
CA ALA A 88 -14.35 7.47 -9.11
C ALA A 88 -14.06 7.52 -10.61
N GLY A 89 -13.03 6.79 -11.03
CA GLY A 89 -12.85 6.31 -12.40
C GLY A 89 -12.38 7.34 -13.43
N ALA A 90 -11.13 7.17 -13.87
CA ALA A 90 -10.89 7.11 -15.31
C ALA A 90 -11.38 5.75 -15.82
N THR A 91 -12.69 5.54 -15.85
CA THR A 91 -13.30 4.56 -16.74
C THR A 91 -13.50 5.29 -18.06
N SER A 92 -12.52 5.18 -18.97
CA SER A 92 -12.82 5.35 -20.38
C SER A 92 -13.73 4.18 -20.75
N ASP A 93 -15.03 4.41 -20.74
CA ASP A 93 -16.00 3.55 -21.40
C ASP A 93 -15.68 3.57 -22.91
N ASP A 94 -14.86 2.61 -23.33
CA ASP A 94 -14.80 2.16 -24.72
C ASP A 94 -16.03 1.27 -24.94
N GLU A 95 -17.21 1.88 -25.02
CA GLU A 95 -18.35 1.24 -25.67
C GLU A 95 -18.25 1.55 -27.16
N SER A 96 -17.66 0.59 -27.86
CA SER A 96 -17.82 0.40 -29.30
C SER A 96 -19.30 0.42 -29.67
N GLU A 97 -19.76 1.52 -30.27
CA GLU A 97 -21.05 1.57 -30.94
C GLU A 97 -20.93 0.83 -32.29
N VAL A 98 -21.24 -0.46 -32.26
CA VAL A 98 -21.60 -1.26 -33.43
C VAL A 98 -23.09 -1.57 -33.37
N ALA A 99 -23.90 -0.74 -34.04
CA ALA A 99 -25.19 -1.13 -34.59
C ALA A 99 -25.62 -0.16 -35.71
#